data_AF-A0A514M7L6-F1
#
_entry.id   AF-A0A514M7L6-F1
#
_cell.length_a   1.000
_cell.length_b   1.000
_cell.length_c   1.000
_cell.angle_alpha   90.00
_cell.angle_beta   90.00
_cell.angle_gamma   90.00
#
_symmetry.space_group_name_H-M   'P 1'
#
loop_
_entity.id
_entity.type
_entity.pdbx_description
1 polymer ?
#
loop_
_entity_poly.entity_id
_entity_poly.type
_entity_poly.pdbx_seq_one_letter_code
_entity_poly.pdbx_strand_id
1 'polypeptide(L)'
;SSTTPYVEDTPEPPLHDFYCSKLLDLVFLLDGSSRLSEAEFEVLKTFVVGMMERLHISQKRIRVAVVEYHDGSHAYIELTARKRPSELRRIASQVKYAGSQVASTSEVLKYTLFQIFGKVDRPEASRIILLLTASQEPPKLARNLVRYVQGLKKKKVIVIPVGIGPHVSLKQIRLIEKQAPQNKVFLLSGVDELEQRRDEIVNYLCDLAPEAPAPTQPPPVAEVTMAPGIFEVSSPGPKRKSMVLDVVFVLEGSDEVGEANFNKSKEFLEEVIQRMDVGQDGIHITVLQYAYTVTVEYTFNEAQSKGDVLRHVREIHYHGGNRTN
;
A
#
# COMPACT_ATOMS: atom_id res chain seq x y z
N SER A 1 16.21 25.21 -2.40
CA SER A 1 15.90 23.81 -2.74
C SER A 1 14.43 23.57 -2.55
N SER A 2 13.68 23.54 -3.65
CA SER A 2 12.25 23.26 -3.68
C SER A 2 12.00 21.77 -3.51
N THR A 3 11.43 21.38 -2.37
CA THR A 3 10.99 20.02 -2.10
C THR A 3 9.73 19.76 -2.93
N THR A 4 9.87 19.02 -4.03
CA THR A 4 8.75 18.36 -4.70
C THR A 4 7.97 17.53 -3.68
N PRO A 5 6.64 17.61 -3.62
CA PRO A 5 5.84 16.74 -2.76
C PRO A 5 6.07 15.28 -3.19
N TYR A 6 6.44 14.42 -2.24
CA TYR A 6 6.72 13.02 -2.53
C TYR A 6 5.43 12.27 -2.88
N VAL A 7 5.50 11.40 -3.88
CA VAL A 7 4.40 10.62 -4.50
C VAL A 7 3.64 9.69 -3.51
N GLU A 8 4.08 9.58 -2.26
CA GLU A 8 3.42 8.80 -1.21
C GLU A 8 2.07 9.40 -0.75
N ASP A 9 1.84 10.70 -1.01
CA ASP A 9 0.67 11.42 -0.48
C ASP A 9 -0.63 11.27 -1.30
N THR A 10 -0.64 10.47 -2.37
CA THR A 10 -1.89 10.03 -3.03
C THR A 10 -2.28 8.65 -2.53
N PRO A 11 -3.13 8.53 -1.48
CA PRO A 11 -3.65 7.25 -1.04
C PRO A 11 -4.47 6.56 -2.15
N GLU A 12 -4.08 5.33 -2.50
CA GLU A 12 -4.90 4.49 -3.38
C GLU A 12 -6.04 3.87 -2.56
N PRO A 13 -7.30 3.90 -3.07
CA PRO A 13 -8.40 3.24 -2.38
C PRO A 13 -8.18 1.72 -2.34
N PRO A 14 -8.73 1.03 -1.32
CA PRO A 14 -8.72 -0.43 -1.28
C PRO A 14 -9.42 -1.00 -2.51
N LEU A 15 -8.85 -2.06 -3.09
CA LEU A 15 -9.41 -2.73 -4.27
C LEU A 15 -10.49 -3.77 -3.91
N HIS A 16 -10.54 -4.18 -2.64
CA HIS A 16 -11.42 -5.24 -2.15
C HIS A 16 -12.00 -4.85 -0.78
N ASP A 17 -13.19 -5.35 -0.46
CA ASP A 17 -13.85 -5.13 0.84
C ASP A 17 -13.03 -5.71 2.01
N PHE A 18 -12.34 -6.82 1.76
CA PHE A 18 -11.39 -7.39 2.71
C PHE A 18 -10.04 -6.66 2.63
N TYR A 19 -9.75 -5.85 3.66
CA TYR A 19 -8.59 -4.97 3.67
C TYR A 19 -7.94 -4.85 5.06
N CYS A 20 -6.71 -5.31 5.18
CA CYS A 20 -5.96 -5.29 6.44
C CYS A 20 -5.26 -3.95 6.66
N SER A 21 -5.61 -3.25 7.74
CA SER A 21 -5.12 -1.90 8.04
C SER A 21 -4.41 -1.79 9.40
N LYS A 22 -3.42 -2.67 9.63
CA LYS A 22 -2.62 -2.76 10.86
C LYS A 22 -1.25 -2.10 10.75
N LEU A 23 -0.48 -2.09 11.85
CA LEU A 23 0.93 -1.71 11.84
C LEU A 23 1.79 -2.96 11.66
N LEU A 24 2.28 -3.17 10.44
CA LEU A 24 2.98 -4.40 10.05
C LEU A 24 4.14 -4.10 9.09
N ASP A 25 5.26 -4.74 9.32
CA ASP A 25 6.34 -4.91 8.34
C ASP A 25 6.34 -6.36 7.85
N LEU A 26 5.89 -6.58 6.61
CA LEU A 26 5.73 -7.89 5.99
C LEU A 26 6.80 -8.12 4.92
N VAL A 27 7.54 -9.22 5.02
CA VAL A 27 8.57 -9.62 4.05
C VAL A 27 8.12 -10.89 3.34
N PHE A 28 7.93 -10.81 2.03
CA PHE A 28 7.71 -11.96 1.15
C PHE A 28 9.06 -12.50 0.68
N LEU A 29 9.34 -13.77 1.00
CA LEU A 29 10.52 -14.49 0.51
C LEU A 29 10.06 -15.55 -0.49
N LEU A 30 10.45 -15.41 -1.76
CA LEU A 30 10.03 -16.25 -2.87
C LEU A 30 11.15 -17.21 -3.27
N ASP A 31 10.87 -18.51 -3.22
CA ASP A 31 11.80 -19.56 -3.68
C ASP A 31 12.00 -19.46 -5.20
N GLY A 32 13.22 -19.10 -5.63
CA GLY A 32 13.61 -19.00 -7.03
C GLY A 32 14.25 -20.27 -7.58
N SER A 33 14.10 -21.41 -6.93
CA SER A 33 14.64 -22.67 -7.43
C SER A 33 13.86 -23.21 -8.63
N SER A 34 14.49 -24.12 -9.37
CA SER A 34 13.88 -24.90 -10.44
C SER A 34 12.92 -25.99 -9.94
N ARG A 35 12.55 -25.99 -8.65
CA ARG A 35 11.47 -26.86 -8.13
C ARG A 35 10.10 -26.29 -8.41
N LEU A 36 10.02 -24.99 -8.70
CA LEU A 36 8.91 -24.38 -9.40
C LEU A 36 9.31 -24.21 -10.86
N SER A 37 8.43 -24.59 -11.79
CA SER A 37 8.52 -24.15 -13.19
C SER A 37 8.27 -22.65 -13.30
N GLU A 38 8.63 -22.06 -14.44
CA GLU A 38 8.36 -20.64 -14.71
C GLU A 38 6.87 -20.31 -14.60
N ALA A 39 5.99 -21.19 -15.10
CA ALA A 39 4.54 -21.05 -14.99
C ALA A 39 4.05 -21.10 -13.53
N GLU A 40 4.58 -22.02 -12.72
CA GLU A 40 4.24 -22.09 -11.29
C GLU A 40 4.77 -20.87 -10.52
N PHE A 41 5.92 -20.32 -10.93
CA PHE A 41 6.45 -19.09 -10.35
C PHE A 41 5.58 -17.87 -10.71
N GLU A 42 4.96 -17.83 -11.90
CA GLU A 42 3.94 -16.81 -12.22
C GLU A 42 2.71 -16.91 -11.30
N VAL A 43 2.24 -18.11 -10.98
CA VAL A 43 1.16 -18.32 -9.99
C VAL A 43 1.60 -17.84 -8.61
N LEU A 44 2.85 -18.12 -8.20
CA LEU A 44 3.41 -17.63 -6.95
C LEU A 44 3.44 -16.10 -6.88
N LYS A 45 3.88 -15.42 -7.94
CA LYS A 45 3.87 -13.95 -8.02
C LYS A 45 2.45 -13.40 -7.97
N THR A 46 1.53 -14.04 -8.69
CA THR A 46 0.10 -13.68 -8.68
C THR A 46 -0.49 -13.78 -7.27
N PHE A 47 -0.13 -14.83 -6.51
CA PHE A 47 -0.50 -14.96 -5.11
C PHE A 47 0.04 -13.80 -4.25
N VAL A 48 1.33 -13.45 -4.39
CA VAL A 48 1.94 -12.32 -3.64
C VAL A 48 1.24 -11.00 -3.97
N VAL A 49 0.98 -10.73 -5.26
CA VAL A 49 0.22 -9.55 -5.70
C VAL A 49 -1.19 -9.55 -5.10
N GLY A 50 -1.90 -10.68 -5.16
CA GLY A 50 -3.23 -10.81 -4.59
C GLY A 50 -3.27 -10.64 -3.07
N MET A 51 -2.22 -11.01 -2.35
CA MET A 51 -2.06 -10.66 -0.94
C MET A 51 -1.87 -9.15 -0.78
N MET A 52 -0.96 -8.53 -1.55
CA MET A 52 -0.70 -7.09 -1.49
C MET A 52 -1.93 -6.23 -1.76
N GLU A 53 -2.86 -6.67 -2.61
CA GLU A 53 -4.14 -6.00 -2.85
C GLU A 53 -5.06 -5.92 -1.62
N ARG A 54 -4.87 -6.83 -0.65
CA ARG A 54 -5.64 -6.92 0.60
C ARG A 54 -4.96 -6.21 1.77
N LEU A 55 -3.86 -5.50 1.52
CA LEU A 55 -3.07 -4.82 2.55
C LEU A 55 -3.14 -3.30 2.37
N HIS A 56 -3.26 -2.58 3.50
CA HIS A 56 -3.09 -1.13 3.54
C HIS A 56 -1.61 -0.74 3.46
N ILE A 57 -1.06 -0.81 2.25
CA ILE A 57 0.35 -0.53 2.01
C ILE A 57 0.63 0.97 2.12
N SER A 58 1.40 1.37 3.13
CA SER A 58 1.96 2.72 3.32
C SER A 58 3.05 2.70 4.39
N GLN A 59 3.94 3.71 4.44
CA GLN A 59 4.95 3.77 5.50
C GLN A 59 4.34 3.92 6.91
N LYS A 60 3.09 4.43 7.00
CA LYS A 60 2.36 4.61 8.27
C LYS A 60 1.57 3.38 8.70
N ARG A 61 1.27 2.43 7.79
CA ARG A 61 0.45 1.23 8.05
C ARG A 61 1.24 -0.03 7.77
N ILE A 62 1.01 -0.69 6.64
CA ILE A 62 1.70 -1.92 6.27
C ILE A 62 2.84 -1.59 5.31
N ARG A 63 4.07 -1.98 5.66
CA ARG A 63 5.21 -1.93 4.76
C ARG A 63 5.51 -3.33 4.24
N VAL A 64 5.88 -3.41 2.97
CA VAL A 64 6.14 -4.68 2.30
C VAL A 64 7.56 -4.71 1.73
N ALA A 65 8.19 -5.88 1.79
CA ALA A 65 9.41 -6.17 1.07
C ALA A 65 9.24 -7.47 0.29
N VAL A 66 9.87 -7.55 -0.86
CA VAL A 66 9.82 -8.73 -1.75
C VAL A 66 11.24 -9.11 -2.09
N VAL A 67 11.60 -10.34 -1.76
CA VAL A 67 12.93 -10.91 -1.98
C VAL A 67 12.77 -12.26 -2.65
N GLU A 68 13.38 -12.43 -3.81
CA GLU A 68 13.56 -13.73 -4.43
C GLU A 68 14.88 -14.33 -3.93
N TYR A 69 14.90 -15.64 -3.64
CA TYR A 69 16.10 -16.30 -3.14
C TYR A 69 16.42 -17.60 -3.88
N HIS A 70 17.71 -17.75 -4.16
CA HIS A 70 18.33 -18.89 -4.80
C HIS A 70 19.63 -19.25 -4.02
N ASP A 71 20.79 -19.36 -4.66
CA ASP A 71 22.08 -19.45 -3.95
C ASP A 71 22.54 -18.08 -3.38
N GLY A 72 21.80 -17.02 -3.69
CA GLY A 72 21.83 -15.70 -3.06
C GLY A 72 20.43 -15.16 -2.78
N SER A 73 20.31 -13.84 -2.60
CA SER A 73 19.02 -13.17 -2.39
C SER A 73 18.99 -11.86 -3.17
N HIS A 74 17.90 -11.64 -3.92
CA HIS A 74 17.67 -10.44 -4.70
C HIS A 74 16.43 -9.73 -4.18
N ALA A 75 16.64 -8.56 -3.56
CA ALA A 75 15.55 -7.71 -3.09
C ALA A 75 15.02 -6.83 -4.23
N TYR A 76 13.72 -6.94 -4.50
CA TYR A 76 13.01 -6.12 -5.48
C TYR A 76 12.31 -4.94 -4.84
N ILE A 77 11.84 -5.12 -3.60
CA ILE A 77 11.15 -4.10 -2.81
C ILE A 77 11.75 -4.10 -1.41
N GLU A 78 12.13 -2.91 -0.95
CA GLU A 78 12.58 -2.67 0.43
C GLU A 78 11.43 -2.11 1.26
N LEU A 79 11.42 -2.40 2.59
CA LEU A 79 10.38 -1.90 3.50
C LEU A 79 10.30 -0.36 3.49
N THR A 80 11.41 0.33 3.26
CA THR A 80 11.52 1.80 3.24
C THR A 80 11.18 2.41 1.87
N ALA A 81 10.85 1.60 0.87
CA ALA A 81 10.49 2.10 -0.45
C ALA A 81 9.20 2.93 -0.39
N ARG A 82 9.30 4.22 -0.74
CA ARG A 82 8.17 5.15 -0.83
C ARG A 82 7.66 5.18 -2.26
N LYS A 83 6.81 4.22 -2.60
CA LYS A 83 6.20 4.05 -3.93
C LYS A 83 4.70 3.82 -3.78
N ARG A 84 3.94 4.09 -4.84
CA ARG A 84 2.50 3.80 -4.89
C ARG A 84 2.25 2.30 -4.70
N PRO A 85 1.18 1.88 -3.99
CA PRO A 85 0.83 0.47 -3.86
C PRO A 85 0.70 -0.25 -5.21
N SER A 86 0.13 0.38 -6.23
CA SER A 86 0.06 -0.15 -7.60
C SER A 86 1.44 -0.38 -8.22
N GLU A 87 2.39 0.54 -8.02
CA GLU A 87 3.75 0.39 -8.51
C GLU A 87 4.49 -0.74 -7.78
N LEU A 88 4.29 -0.88 -6.47
CA LEU A 88 4.84 -1.99 -5.69
C LEU A 88 4.28 -3.34 -6.18
N ARG A 89 2.96 -3.42 -6.45
CA ARG A 89 2.34 -4.62 -7.05
C ARG A 89 2.92 -4.92 -8.43
N ARG A 90 3.15 -3.89 -9.26
CA ARG A 90 3.79 -4.03 -10.58
C ARG A 90 5.23 -4.54 -10.48
N ILE A 91 6.00 -4.08 -9.49
CA ILE A 91 7.36 -4.58 -9.26
C ILE A 91 7.30 -6.06 -8.83
N ALA A 92 6.38 -6.41 -7.92
CA ALA A 92 6.20 -7.79 -7.46
C ALA A 92 5.78 -8.74 -8.61
N SER A 93 4.91 -8.30 -9.52
CA SER A 93 4.52 -9.12 -10.69
C SER A 93 5.66 -9.30 -11.71
N GLN A 94 6.64 -8.42 -11.72
CA GLN A 94 7.80 -8.45 -12.63
C GLN A 94 9.05 -9.09 -12.04
N VAL A 95 8.96 -9.69 -10.85
CA VAL A 95 10.07 -10.50 -10.30
C VAL A 95 10.47 -11.56 -11.33
N LYS A 96 11.77 -11.65 -11.63
CA LYS A 96 12.30 -12.57 -12.64
C LYS A 96 12.36 -13.98 -12.09
N TYR A 97 11.93 -14.95 -12.89
CA TYR A 97 12.16 -16.36 -12.60
C TYR A 97 13.65 -16.69 -12.68
N ALA A 98 14.22 -17.18 -11.58
CA ALA A 98 15.63 -17.55 -11.53
C ALA A 98 15.89 -18.98 -12.01
N GLY A 99 15.00 -19.94 -11.70
CA GLY A 99 15.16 -21.34 -12.09
C GLY A 99 16.45 -21.99 -11.57
N SER A 100 16.91 -21.58 -10.39
CA SER A 100 18.20 -22.02 -9.84
C SER A 100 18.16 -23.46 -9.34
N GLN A 101 19.29 -24.18 -9.41
CA GLN A 101 19.40 -25.51 -8.80
C GLN A 101 19.31 -25.48 -7.26
N VAL A 102 19.55 -24.32 -6.64
CA VAL A 102 19.54 -24.14 -5.19
C VAL A 102 18.72 -22.93 -4.82
N ALA A 103 17.85 -23.07 -3.82
CA ALA A 103 17.30 -21.97 -3.05
C ALA A 103 17.60 -22.16 -1.56
N SER A 104 18.42 -21.27 -1.00
CA SER A 104 18.92 -21.36 0.36
C SER A 104 18.07 -20.57 1.34
N THR A 105 17.22 -21.31 2.06
CA THR A 105 16.42 -20.78 3.17
C THR A 105 17.32 -20.19 4.27
N SER A 106 18.49 -20.78 4.51
CA SER A 106 19.44 -20.25 5.49
C SER A 106 19.99 -18.88 5.09
N GLU A 107 20.37 -18.71 3.82
CA GLU A 107 20.93 -17.46 3.32
C GLU A 107 19.89 -16.33 3.29
N VAL A 108 18.66 -16.61 2.85
CA VAL A 108 17.61 -15.58 2.83
C VAL A 108 17.16 -15.17 4.23
N LEU A 109 17.13 -16.09 5.20
CA LEU A 109 16.83 -15.74 6.60
C LEU A 109 17.99 -14.98 7.26
N LYS A 110 19.24 -15.29 6.89
CA LYS A 110 20.41 -14.47 7.26
C LYS A 110 20.28 -13.06 6.69
N TYR A 111 19.97 -12.94 5.39
CA TYR A 111 19.74 -11.64 4.73
C TYR A 111 18.64 -10.86 5.44
N THR A 112 17.50 -11.49 5.72
CA THR A 112 16.37 -10.83 6.38
C THR A 112 16.70 -10.38 7.81
N LEU A 113 17.45 -11.18 8.56
CA LEU A 113 17.89 -10.85 9.92
C LEU A 113 18.82 -9.62 9.96
N PHE A 114 19.81 -9.56 9.06
CA PHE A 114 20.87 -8.55 9.13
C PHE A 114 20.66 -7.34 8.21
N GLN A 115 20.10 -7.54 7.01
CA GLN A 115 19.94 -6.48 6.02
C GLN A 115 18.58 -5.80 6.10
N ILE A 116 17.51 -6.56 6.35
CA ILE A 116 16.15 -6.01 6.47
C ILE A 116 15.90 -5.55 7.92
N PHE A 117 15.67 -6.49 8.84
CA PHE A 117 15.37 -6.17 10.25
C PHE A 117 16.59 -5.80 11.11
N GLY A 118 17.78 -5.76 10.49
CA GLY A 118 18.96 -5.17 11.09
C GLY A 118 18.97 -3.65 11.02
N LYS A 119 18.33 -3.08 9.97
CA LYS A 119 18.35 -1.64 9.66
C LYS A 119 17.03 -0.93 9.96
N VAL A 120 15.94 -1.69 10.06
CA VAL A 120 14.61 -1.13 10.26
C VAL A 120 14.32 -0.92 11.74
N ASP A 121 14.05 0.34 12.11
CA ASP A 121 13.57 0.72 13.43
C ASP A 121 12.11 1.18 13.36
N ARG A 122 11.21 0.28 13.72
CA ARG A 122 9.76 0.48 13.80
C ARG A 122 9.20 -0.40 14.92
N PRO A 123 9.34 0.03 16.19
CA PRO A 123 8.99 -0.82 17.34
C PRO A 123 7.48 -1.01 17.53
N GLU A 124 6.66 -0.11 17.00
CA GLU A 124 5.20 -0.13 17.08
C GLU A 124 4.54 -1.13 16.12
N ALA A 125 5.28 -1.62 15.12
CA ALA A 125 4.78 -2.56 14.13
C ALA A 125 5.23 -4.00 14.41
N SER A 126 4.35 -4.96 14.16
CA SER A 126 4.74 -6.38 14.09
C SER A 126 5.65 -6.62 12.89
N ARG A 127 6.54 -7.61 12.99
CA ARG A 127 7.49 -7.97 11.93
C ARG A 127 7.25 -9.42 11.53
N ILE A 128 6.87 -9.64 10.29
CA ILE A 128 6.51 -10.96 9.81
C ILE A 128 7.24 -11.30 8.51
N ILE A 129 7.77 -12.51 8.44
CA ILE A 129 8.31 -13.12 7.23
C ILE A 129 7.31 -14.15 6.74
N LEU A 130 6.84 -14.01 5.51
CA LEU A 130 6.15 -15.06 4.77
C LEU A 130 7.17 -15.77 3.89
N LEU A 131 7.60 -16.96 4.33
CA LEU A 131 8.59 -17.76 3.63
C LEU A 131 7.89 -18.75 2.69
N LEU A 132 7.85 -18.41 1.40
CA LEU A 132 7.28 -19.26 0.36
C LEU A 132 8.38 -20.19 -0.17
N THR A 133 8.31 -21.47 0.18
CA THR A 133 9.38 -22.44 -0.10
C THR A 133 8.85 -23.68 -0.82
N ALA A 134 9.54 -24.08 -1.88
CA ALA A 134 9.19 -25.23 -2.71
C ALA A 134 10.32 -26.27 -2.80
N SER A 135 11.46 -25.99 -2.16
CA SER A 135 12.68 -26.78 -2.31
C SER A 135 13.37 -27.09 -0.99
N GLN A 136 14.43 -27.88 -1.09
CA GLN A 136 15.33 -28.18 0.01
C GLN A 136 16.74 -27.69 -0.34
N GLU A 137 17.31 -26.87 0.56
CA GLU A 137 18.69 -26.43 0.40
C GLU A 137 19.70 -27.56 0.72
N PRO A 138 20.90 -27.54 0.13
CA PRO A 138 21.97 -28.48 0.48
C PRO A 138 22.30 -28.47 1.97
N PRO A 139 22.51 -29.65 2.62
CA PRO A 139 22.77 -29.73 4.07
C PRO A 139 23.95 -28.90 4.57
N LYS A 140 24.94 -28.61 3.70
CA LYS A 140 26.09 -27.76 4.03
C LYS A 140 25.69 -26.31 4.32
N LEU A 141 24.68 -25.78 3.64
CA LEU A 141 24.16 -24.42 3.83
C LEU A 141 23.24 -24.34 5.06
N ALA A 142 22.51 -25.41 5.35
CA ALA A 142 21.56 -25.50 6.46
C ALA A 142 22.18 -25.44 7.88
N ARG A 143 23.51 -25.45 8.01
CA ARG A 143 24.22 -25.54 9.30
C ARG A 143 23.84 -24.44 10.29
N ASN A 144 23.63 -23.22 9.80
CA ASN A 144 23.36 -22.04 10.63
C ASN A 144 21.88 -21.66 10.68
N LEU A 145 20.98 -22.40 10.01
CA LEU A 145 19.55 -22.10 9.96
C LEU A 145 18.98 -21.79 11.35
N VAL A 146 19.25 -22.68 12.31
CA VAL A 146 18.75 -22.58 13.68
C VAL A 146 19.16 -21.26 14.33
N ARG A 147 20.43 -20.85 14.13
CA ARG A 147 20.97 -19.60 14.67
C ARG A 147 20.26 -18.39 14.09
N TYR A 148 19.97 -18.39 12.79
CA TYR A 148 19.26 -17.28 12.14
C TYR A 148 17.81 -17.19 12.60
N VAL A 149 17.08 -18.31 12.66
CA VAL A 149 15.70 -18.31 13.16
C VAL A 149 15.64 -17.89 14.64
N GLN A 150 16.58 -18.33 15.47
CA GLN A 150 16.70 -17.86 16.86
C GLN A 150 17.01 -16.36 16.95
N GLY A 151 17.84 -15.83 16.05
CA GLY A 151 18.12 -14.40 15.94
C GLY A 151 16.87 -13.60 15.57
N LEU A 152 16.09 -14.08 14.61
CA LEU A 152 14.81 -13.51 14.21
C LEU A 152 13.81 -13.50 15.38
N LYS A 153 13.69 -14.62 16.10
CA LYS A 153 12.89 -14.72 17.33
C LYS A 153 13.29 -13.68 18.37
N LYS A 154 14.59 -13.51 18.64
CA LYS A 154 15.09 -12.50 19.60
C LYS A 154 14.72 -11.07 19.21
N LYS A 155 14.61 -10.79 17.90
CA LYS A 155 14.13 -9.52 17.35
C LYS A 155 12.60 -9.42 17.22
N LYS A 156 11.86 -10.39 17.82
CA LYS A 156 10.40 -10.50 17.74
C LYS A 156 9.87 -10.57 16.30
N VAL A 157 10.64 -11.18 15.40
CA VAL A 157 10.22 -11.45 14.02
C VAL A 157 9.56 -12.82 13.97
N ILE A 158 8.33 -12.85 13.46
CA ILE A 158 7.53 -14.06 13.26
C ILE A 158 7.86 -14.62 11.87
N VAL A 159 8.02 -15.93 11.75
CA VAL A 159 8.31 -16.61 10.48
C VAL A 159 7.20 -17.59 10.18
N ILE A 160 6.45 -17.33 9.11
CA ILE A 160 5.35 -18.17 8.65
C ILE A 160 5.82 -18.88 7.38
N PRO A 161 6.23 -20.15 7.49
CA PRO A 161 6.58 -20.94 6.32
C PRO A 161 5.33 -21.44 5.59
N VAL A 162 5.32 -21.23 4.28
CA VAL A 162 4.37 -21.79 3.32
C VAL A 162 5.14 -22.78 2.46
N GLY A 163 4.99 -24.08 2.76
CA GLY A 163 5.61 -25.16 2.00
C GLY A 163 4.75 -25.56 0.81
N ILE A 164 5.33 -25.54 -0.38
CA ILE A 164 4.63 -25.77 -1.65
C ILE A 164 5.21 -27.03 -2.31
N GLY A 165 4.38 -28.06 -2.43
CA GLY A 165 4.75 -29.28 -3.13
C GLY A 165 5.66 -30.23 -2.33
N PRO A 166 6.01 -31.38 -2.93
CA PRO A 166 6.62 -32.50 -2.21
C PRO A 166 8.12 -32.32 -1.95
N HIS A 167 8.78 -31.39 -2.63
CA HIS A 167 10.24 -31.20 -2.57
C HIS A 167 10.69 -30.32 -1.40
N VAL A 168 9.75 -29.81 -0.60
CA VAL A 168 10.02 -28.95 0.54
C VAL A 168 10.67 -29.71 1.69
N SER A 169 11.60 -29.05 2.38
CA SER A 169 12.24 -29.60 3.57
C SER A 169 11.34 -29.50 4.81
N LEU A 170 10.49 -30.51 5.04
CA LEU A 170 9.64 -30.58 6.25
C LEU A 170 10.44 -30.50 7.56
N LYS A 171 11.68 -30.99 7.56
CA LYS A 171 12.57 -30.90 8.72
C LYS A 171 12.90 -29.44 9.06
N GLN A 172 13.13 -28.59 8.06
CA GLN A 172 13.43 -27.18 8.26
C GLN A 172 12.18 -26.40 8.66
N ILE A 173 11.03 -26.67 8.02
CA ILE A 173 9.75 -26.06 8.38
C ILE A 173 9.39 -26.34 9.85
N ARG A 174 9.45 -27.60 10.28
CA ARG A 174 9.19 -27.98 11.69
C ARG A 174 10.18 -27.34 12.66
N LEU A 175 11.41 -27.08 12.21
CA LEU A 175 12.40 -26.39 13.03
C LEU A 175 11.99 -24.93 13.28
N ILE A 176 11.51 -24.25 12.24
CA ILE A 176 11.02 -22.87 12.29
C ILE A 176 9.79 -22.78 13.19
N GLU A 177 8.81 -23.65 12.98
CA GLU A 177 7.57 -23.75 13.76
C GLU A 177 7.86 -23.84 15.27
N LYS A 178 8.79 -24.73 15.66
CA LYS A 178 9.16 -24.93 17.07
C LYS A 178 9.82 -23.72 17.74
N GLN A 179 10.26 -22.70 16.99
CA GLN A 179 10.92 -21.54 17.61
C GLN A 179 9.93 -20.62 18.32
N ALA A 180 8.69 -20.49 17.84
CA ALA A 180 7.70 -19.59 18.43
C ALA A 180 6.27 -20.06 18.11
N PRO A 181 5.31 -19.94 19.04
CA PRO A 181 3.93 -20.38 18.81
C PRO A 181 3.23 -19.62 17.66
N GLN A 182 3.70 -18.42 17.33
CA GLN A 182 3.19 -17.62 16.20
C GLN A 182 3.73 -18.08 14.84
N ASN A 183 4.72 -18.99 14.80
CA ASN A 183 5.29 -19.49 13.53
C ASN A 183 4.39 -20.60 12.93
N LYS A 184 3.13 -20.27 12.65
CA LYS A 184 2.18 -21.19 12.02
C LYS A 184 2.69 -21.63 10.65
N VAL A 185 2.54 -22.92 10.35
CA VAL A 185 2.93 -23.52 9.08
C VAL A 185 1.72 -23.67 8.18
N PHE A 186 1.89 -23.37 6.89
CA PHE A 186 0.95 -23.72 5.84
C PHE A 186 1.64 -24.72 4.89
N LEU A 187 1.08 -25.91 4.72
CA LEU A 187 1.56 -26.90 3.75
C LEU A 187 0.52 -27.03 2.64
N LEU A 188 0.98 -26.99 1.41
CA LEU A 188 0.19 -27.01 0.18
C LEU A 188 0.75 -28.10 -0.74
N SER A 189 -0.14 -28.80 -1.46
CA SER A 189 0.31 -29.83 -2.41
C SER A 189 0.94 -29.22 -3.68
N GLY A 190 0.59 -27.98 -4.00
CA GLY A 190 1.04 -27.26 -5.20
C GLY A 190 0.71 -25.76 -5.14
N VAL A 191 1.08 -25.02 -6.17
CA VAL A 191 0.83 -23.57 -6.27
C VAL A 191 -0.64 -23.23 -6.52
N ASP A 192 -1.42 -24.18 -7.03
CA ASP A 192 -2.84 -24.08 -7.30
C ASP A 192 -3.69 -23.91 -6.03
N GLU A 193 -3.22 -24.41 -4.87
CA GLU A 193 -3.89 -24.21 -3.58
C GLU A 193 -3.64 -22.82 -2.97
N LEU A 194 -2.67 -22.05 -3.49
CA LEU A 194 -2.27 -20.75 -2.91
C LEU A 194 -3.45 -19.77 -2.86
N GLU A 195 -4.22 -19.68 -3.93
CA GLU A 195 -5.36 -18.76 -4.00
C GLU A 195 -6.41 -19.06 -2.93
N GLN A 196 -6.73 -20.34 -2.73
CA GLN A 196 -7.73 -20.79 -1.75
C GLN A 196 -7.30 -20.50 -0.32
N ARG A 197 -5.98 -20.50 -0.05
CA ARG A 197 -5.41 -20.27 1.28
C ARG A 197 -5.02 -18.82 1.54
N ARG A 198 -5.03 -17.97 0.52
CA ARG A 198 -4.64 -16.55 0.58
C ARG A 198 -5.35 -15.81 1.71
N ASP A 199 -6.68 -15.86 1.74
CA ASP A 199 -7.45 -15.05 2.69
C ASP A 199 -7.29 -15.57 4.13
N GLU A 200 -7.11 -16.88 4.34
CA GLU A 200 -6.74 -17.45 5.65
C GLU A 200 -5.36 -16.94 6.10
N ILE A 201 -4.37 -16.93 5.21
CA ILE A 201 -3.02 -16.45 5.50
C ILE A 201 -3.05 -14.95 5.82
N VAL A 202 -3.73 -14.13 5.01
CA VAL A 202 -3.84 -12.68 5.27
C VAL A 202 -4.50 -12.42 6.62
N ASN A 203 -5.61 -13.09 6.94
CA ASN A 203 -6.27 -12.96 8.24
C ASN A 203 -5.30 -13.28 9.39
N TYR A 204 -4.60 -14.41 9.31
CA TYR A 204 -3.64 -14.81 10.34
C TYR A 204 -2.50 -13.78 10.52
N LEU A 205 -1.96 -13.24 9.43
CA LEU A 205 -0.93 -12.18 9.48
C LEU A 205 -1.44 -10.92 10.17
N CYS A 206 -2.69 -10.55 9.89
CA CYS A 206 -3.31 -9.32 10.38
C CYS A 206 -3.72 -9.41 11.85
N ASP A 207 -4.14 -10.59 12.32
CA ASP A 207 -4.44 -10.83 13.74
C ASP A 207 -3.19 -10.73 14.63
N LEU A 208 -2.01 -11.01 14.06
CA LEU A 208 -0.72 -10.87 14.75
C LEU A 208 -0.20 -9.43 14.80
N ALA A 209 -0.83 -8.49 14.07
CA ALA A 209 -0.38 -7.11 13.97
C ALA A 209 -1.24 -6.17 14.83
N PRO A 210 -0.61 -5.22 15.56
CA PRO A 210 -1.33 -4.27 16.38
C PRO A 210 -2.18 -3.32 15.53
N GLU A 211 -3.29 -2.88 16.11
CA GLU A 211 -4.10 -1.81 15.54
C GLU A 211 -3.29 -0.52 15.45
N ALA A 212 -3.51 0.26 14.38
CA ALA A 212 -2.96 1.60 14.39
C ALA A 212 -3.72 2.47 15.40
N PRO A 213 -3.03 3.38 16.09
CA PRO A 213 -3.69 4.37 16.94
C PRO A 213 -4.81 5.08 16.17
N ALA A 214 -5.96 5.24 16.80
CA ALA A 214 -6.99 6.13 16.29
C ALA A 214 -6.39 7.54 16.10
N PRO A 215 -6.81 8.30 15.08
CA PRO A 215 -6.41 9.69 14.96
C PRO A 215 -6.70 10.38 16.29
N THR A 216 -5.67 10.85 16.97
CA THR A 216 -5.82 11.63 18.20
C THR A 216 -6.70 12.83 17.86
N GLN A 217 -7.86 12.92 18.51
CA GLN A 217 -8.66 14.14 18.45
C GLN A 217 -7.73 15.30 18.85
N PRO A 218 -7.65 16.39 18.06
CA PRO A 218 -6.96 17.58 18.53
C PRO A 218 -7.56 17.97 19.89
N PRO A 219 -6.72 18.38 20.86
CA PRO A 219 -7.22 18.81 22.17
C PRO A 219 -8.30 19.87 21.98
N PRO A 220 -9.31 19.97 22.88
CA PRO A 220 -10.28 21.04 22.82
C PRO A 220 -9.53 22.36 22.81
N VAL A 221 -9.58 23.08 21.69
CA VAL A 221 -9.12 24.47 21.66
C VAL A 221 -10.04 25.19 22.63
N ALA A 222 -9.46 25.76 23.69
CA ALA A 222 -10.22 26.51 24.68
C ALA A 222 -11.01 27.61 23.97
N GLU A 223 -12.33 27.53 23.99
CA GLU A 223 -13.19 28.61 23.54
C GLU A 223 -12.98 29.80 24.48
N VAL A 224 -12.43 30.89 23.91
CA VAL A 224 -12.35 32.17 24.60
C VAL A 224 -13.78 32.72 24.68
N THR A 225 -14.30 32.81 25.90
CA THR A 225 -15.64 33.29 26.20
C THR A 225 -15.77 34.77 25.80
N MET A 226 -16.59 35.07 24.79
CA MET A 226 -17.18 36.41 24.64
C MET A 226 -18.55 36.44 25.31
N ALA A 227 -18.80 37.55 26.01
CA ALA A 227 -19.94 37.82 26.89
C ALA A 227 -21.32 37.77 26.19
N PRO A 228 -22.43 37.65 26.94
CA PRO A 228 -23.68 37.09 26.43
C PRO A 228 -24.58 38.13 25.72
N GLY A 229 -25.03 37.77 24.51
CA GLY A 229 -26.17 38.36 23.83
C GLY A 229 -27.32 37.35 23.77
N ILE A 230 -28.49 37.78 24.22
CA ILE A 230 -29.75 37.02 24.32
C ILE A 230 -30.32 36.78 22.90
N PHE A 231 -30.78 35.56 22.60
CA PHE A 231 -32.12 35.22 22.07
C PHE A 231 -32.15 33.85 21.37
N GLU A 232 -33.00 33.00 21.95
CA GLU A 232 -33.91 32.01 21.35
C GLU A 232 -33.46 30.71 20.66
N VAL A 233 -34.26 29.70 21.00
CA VAL A 233 -34.14 28.27 20.81
C VAL A 233 -34.63 27.86 19.42
N SER A 234 -33.85 27.07 18.70
CA SER A 234 -34.38 25.99 17.86
C SER A 234 -33.34 24.89 17.70
N SER A 235 -33.63 23.72 18.29
CA SER A 235 -32.85 22.50 18.09
C SER A 235 -33.25 21.81 16.79
N PRO A 236 -32.27 21.37 15.97
CA PRO A 236 -32.48 20.18 15.14
C PRO A 236 -31.27 19.23 15.23
N GLY A 237 -31.40 18.19 16.05
CA GLY A 237 -30.65 16.91 15.97
C GLY A 237 -29.11 16.95 16.05
N PRO A 238 -28.44 15.81 16.27
CA PRO A 238 -26.99 15.74 16.17
C PRO A 238 -26.60 15.89 14.69
N LYS A 239 -26.13 17.08 14.31
CA LYS A 239 -25.44 17.28 13.03
C LYS A 239 -24.27 16.29 12.98
N ARG A 240 -24.34 15.29 12.09
CA ARG A 240 -23.15 14.54 11.66
C ARG A 240 -22.09 15.58 11.35
N LYS A 241 -20.89 15.42 11.93
CA LYS A 241 -19.74 16.26 11.55
C LYS A 241 -19.63 16.18 10.04
N SER A 242 -19.94 17.29 9.38
CA SER A 242 -19.77 17.39 7.94
C SER A 242 -18.28 17.21 7.66
N MET A 243 -17.93 16.18 6.90
CA MET A 243 -16.58 16.07 6.39
C MET A 243 -16.47 17.07 5.25
N VAL A 244 -15.79 18.19 5.50
CA VAL A 244 -15.41 19.11 4.43
C VAL A 244 -14.33 18.41 3.61
N LEU A 245 -14.54 18.28 2.30
CA LEU A 245 -13.64 17.62 1.38
C LEU A 245 -13.17 18.61 0.33
N ASP A 246 -11.87 18.80 0.20
CA ASP A 246 -11.28 19.67 -0.81
C ASP A 246 -10.93 18.84 -2.06
N VAL A 247 -11.51 19.19 -3.20
CA VAL A 247 -11.30 18.51 -4.48
C VAL A 247 -10.65 19.47 -5.47
N VAL A 248 -9.51 19.07 -6.04
CA VAL A 248 -8.85 19.82 -7.11
C VAL A 248 -9.07 19.09 -8.42
N PHE A 249 -9.68 19.77 -9.39
CA PHE A 249 -9.77 19.32 -10.78
C PHE A 249 -8.65 19.95 -11.60
N VAL A 250 -7.96 19.14 -12.39
CA VAL A 250 -6.84 19.59 -13.23
C VAL A 250 -7.18 19.23 -14.68
N LEU A 251 -7.39 20.26 -15.50
CA LEU A 251 -7.76 20.14 -16.90
C LEU A 251 -6.54 20.38 -17.79
N GLU A 252 -6.28 19.49 -18.73
CA GLU A 252 -5.24 19.70 -19.73
C GLU A 252 -5.74 20.62 -20.85
N GLY A 253 -5.13 21.79 -20.99
CA GLY A 253 -5.41 22.80 -22.00
C GLY A 253 -4.33 22.91 -23.08
N SER A 254 -3.61 21.82 -23.39
CA SER A 254 -2.51 21.82 -24.36
C SER A 254 -2.99 21.89 -25.82
N ASP A 255 -2.09 22.30 -26.74
CA ASP A 255 -2.36 22.29 -28.19
C ASP A 255 -2.61 20.86 -28.72
N GLU A 256 -2.11 19.83 -28.03
CA GLU A 256 -2.33 18.41 -28.37
C GLU A 256 -3.77 17.97 -28.09
N VAL A 257 -4.36 18.45 -26.98
CA VAL A 257 -5.78 18.22 -26.69
C VAL A 257 -6.66 19.00 -27.67
N GLY A 258 -6.33 20.27 -27.89
CA GLY A 258 -7.08 21.21 -28.72
C GLY A 258 -8.41 21.67 -28.08
N GLU A 259 -8.86 22.87 -28.46
CA GLU A 259 -10.02 23.55 -27.86
C GLU A 259 -11.31 22.69 -27.86
N ALA A 260 -11.57 21.97 -28.96
CA ALA A 260 -12.78 21.15 -29.07
C ALA A 260 -12.83 20.00 -28.06
N ASN A 261 -11.69 19.36 -27.75
CA ASN A 261 -11.67 18.30 -26.74
C ASN A 261 -11.54 18.87 -25.33
N PHE A 262 -10.88 20.02 -25.16
CA PHE A 262 -10.89 20.75 -23.89
C PHE A 262 -12.33 21.10 -23.46
N ASN A 263 -13.15 21.58 -24.39
CA ASN A 263 -14.56 21.88 -24.11
C ASN A 263 -15.36 20.64 -23.68
N LYS A 264 -15.08 19.45 -24.24
CA LYS A 264 -15.68 18.19 -23.76
C LYS A 264 -15.25 17.84 -22.34
N SER A 265 -13.97 18.05 -22.01
CA SER A 265 -13.46 17.85 -20.64
C SER A 265 -14.08 18.82 -19.65
N LYS A 266 -14.32 20.07 -20.06
CA LYS A 266 -15.04 21.09 -19.29
C LYS A 266 -16.51 20.73 -19.05
N GLU A 267 -17.22 20.29 -20.10
CA GLU A 267 -18.59 19.78 -19.99
C GLU A 267 -18.69 18.59 -19.03
N PHE A 268 -17.76 17.63 -19.14
CA PHE A 268 -17.68 16.50 -18.23
C PHE A 268 -17.43 16.94 -16.77
N LEU A 269 -16.56 17.94 -16.56
CA LEU A 269 -16.32 18.51 -15.24
C LEU A 269 -17.60 19.12 -14.65
N GLU A 270 -18.39 19.85 -15.44
CA GLU A 270 -19.68 20.38 -15.00
C GLU A 270 -20.64 19.26 -14.55
N GLU A 271 -20.74 18.17 -15.31
CA GLU A 271 -21.60 17.02 -14.95
C GLU A 271 -21.18 16.36 -13.63
N VAL A 272 -19.87 16.25 -13.39
CA VAL A 272 -19.33 15.69 -12.14
C VAL A 272 -19.67 16.61 -10.97
N ILE A 273 -19.38 17.91 -11.08
CA ILE A 273 -19.64 18.91 -10.03
C ILE A 273 -21.13 19.00 -9.72
N GLN A 274 -22.01 18.86 -10.71
CA GLN A 274 -23.46 18.85 -10.52
C GLN A 274 -23.91 17.74 -9.54
N ARG A 275 -23.25 16.57 -9.58
CA ARG A 275 -23.56 15.40 -8.75
C ARG A 275 -22.90 15.43 -7.36
N MET A 276 -21.92 16.31 -7.16
CA MET A 276 -21.20 16.46 -5.90
C MET A 276 -21.97 17.33 -4.90
N ASP A 277 -21.79 17.11 -3.59
CA ASP A 277 -22.39 17.95 -2.54
C ASP A 277 -21.53 19.21 -2.25
N VAL A 278 -21.40 20.07 -3.26
CA VAL A 278 -20.57 21.27 -3.23
C VAL A 278 -21.24 22.37 -2.42
N GLY A 279 -20.52 22.90 -1.43
CA GLY A 279 -21.04 23.91 -0.51
C GLY A 279 -20.00 24.36 0.51
N GLN A 280 -20.26 25.49 1.17
CA GLN A 280 -19.37 26.06 2.19
C GLN A 280 -19.05 25.09 3.34
N ASP A 281 -20.01 24.23 3.68
CA ASP A 281 -19.87 23.20 4.72
C ASP A 281 -19.72 21.78 4.14
N GLY A 282 -19.52 21.64 2.82
CA GLY A 282 -19.51 20.36 2.10
C GLY A 282 -18.23 20.16 1.30
N ILE A 283 -18.36 19.91 0.00
CA ILE A 283 -17.19 19.78 -0.89
C ILE A 283 -16.76 21.16 -1.39
N HIS A 284 -15.47 21.48 -1.25
CA HIS A 284 -14.83 22.65 -1.85
C HIS A 284 -14.09 22.26 -3.11
N ILE A 285 -14.06 23.14 -4.09
CA ILE A 285 -13.51 22.89 -5.42
C ILE A 285 -12.45 23.93 -5.78
N THR A 286 -11.34 23.44 -6.32
CA THR A 286 -10.36 24.24 -7.08
C THR A 286 -10.29 23.64 -8.48
N VAL A 287 -10.18 24.50 -9.50
CA VAL A 287 -9.97 24.08 -10.89
C VAL A 287 -8.69 24.71 -11.41
N LEU A 288 -7.81 23.88 -11.95
CA LEU A 288 -6.55 24.27 -12.57
C LEU A 288 -6.58 23.88 -14.04
N GLN A 289 -6.07 24.74 -14.90
CA GLN A 289 -5.76 24.41 -16.29
C GLN A 289 -4.24 24.30 -16.45
N TYR A 290 -3.73 23.25 -17.10
CA TYR A 290 -2.31 23.12 -17.39
C TYR A 290 -2.02 22.91 -18.87
N ALA A 291 -0.96 23.55 -19.34
CA ALA A 291 -0.28 23.26 -20.60
C ALA A 291 1.22 23.49 -20.36
N TYR A 292 1.82 24.49 -21.01
CA TYR A 292 3.19 24.93 -20.70
C TYR A 292 3.27 25.62 -19.33
N THR A 293 2.22 26.36 -18.96
CA THR A 293 2.02 26.97 -17.65
C THR A 293 0.78 26.41 -16.99
N VAL A 294 0.74 26.47 -15.65
CA VAL A 294 -0.46 26.16 -14.88
C VAL A 294 -1.20 27.46 -14.56
N THR A 295 -2.47 27.53 -14.92
CA THR A 295 -3.40 28.61 -14.60
C THR A 295 -4.37 28.13 -13.54
N VAL A 296 -4.56 28.94 -12.49
CA VAL A 296 -5.61 28.70 -11.49
C VAL A 296 -6.89 29.35 -12.01
N GLU A 297 -7.87 28.53 -12.38
CA GLU A 297 -9.14 28.97 -12.95
C GLU A 297 -10.18 29.28 -11.87
N TYR A 298 -10.14 28.52 -10.77
CA TYR A 298 -11.04 28.67 -9.62
C TYR A 298 -10.35 28.12 -8.37
N THR A 299 -10.51 28.75 -7.21
CA THR A 299 -9.76 28.39 -5.97
C THR A 299 -10.66 28.23 -4.75
N PHE A 300 -10.20 27.47 -3.75
CA PHE A 300 -10.89 27.25 -2.48
C PHE A 300 -11.23 28.52 -1.70
N ASN A 301 -10.50 29.61 -1.96
CA ASN A 301 -10.74 30.90 -1.30
C ASN A 301 -11.92 31.68 -1.91
N GLU A 302 -12.49 31.22 -3.02
CA GLU A 302 -13.69 31.80 -3.64
C GLU A 302 -14.98 31.19 -3.08
N ALA A 303 -16.13 31.74 -3.47
CA ALA A 303 -17.44 31.35 -2.95
C ALA A 303 -17.82 29.91 -3.32
N GLN A 304 -17.72 28.97 -2.38
CA GLN A 304 -17.91 27.52 -2.61
C GLN A 304 -19.38 27.08 -2.75
N SER A 305 -20.29 27.96 -3.20
CA SER A 305 -21.65 27.53 -3.52
C SER A 305 -21.64 26.76 -4.85
N LYS A 306 -22.39 25.66 -4.95
CA LYS A 306 -22.47 24.89 -6.20
C LYS A 306 -22.77 25.75 -7.43
N GLY A 307 -23.64 26.76 -7.27
CA GLY A 307 -23.99 27.68 -8.35
C GLY A 307 -22.82 28.56 -8.79
N ASP A 308 -22.02 29.06 -7.84
CA ASP A 308 -20.85 29.88 -8.13
C ASP A 308 -19.74 29.08 -8.80
N VAL A 309 -19.47 27.87 -8.29
CA VAL A 309 -18.46 26.97 -8.88
C VAL A 309 -18.83 26.61 -10.32
N LEU A 310 -20.07 26.17 -10.57
CA LEU A 310 -20.52 25.81 -11.92
C LEU A 310 -20.52 27.00 -12.89
N ARG A 311 -20.82 28.20 -12.40
CA ARG A 311 -20.74 29.42 -13.21
C ARG A 311 -19.30 29.69 -13.66
N HIS A 312 -18.33 29.65 -12.74
CA HIS A 312 -16.92 29.87 -13.08
C HIS A 312 -16.39 28.78 -14.00
N VAL A 313 -16.75 27.51 -13.76
CA VAL A 313 -16.35 26.39 -14.64
C VAL A 313 -16.79 26.62 -16.08
N ARG A 314 -18.02 27.12 -16.32
CA ARG A 314 -18.51 27.43 -17.68
C ARG A 314 -17.68 28.51 -18.36
N GLU A 315 -17.20 29.48 -17.58
CA GLU A 315 -16.42 30.63 -18.03
C GLU A 315 -14.93 30.30 -18.26
N ILE A 316 -14.48 29.08 -17.97
CA ILE A 316 -13.10 28.65 -18.25
C ILE A 316 -12.88 28.61 -19.76
N HIS A 317 -11.83 29.30 -20.21
CA HIS A 317 -11.41 29.38 -21.61
C HIS A 317 -10.20 28.49 -21.85
N TYR A 318 -10.12 27.92 -23.05
CA TYR A 318 -8.95 27.19 -23.50
C TYR A 318 -7.76 28.16 -23.69
N HIS A 319 -6.62 27.86 -23.04
CA HIS A 319 -5.43 28.72 -23.13
C HIS A 319 -4.40 28.26 -24.18
N GLY A 320 -4.38 26.96 -24.52
CA GLY A 320 -3.38 26.41 -25.43
C GLY A 320 -1.97 26.37 -24.84
N GLY A 321 -1.06 25.74 -25.58
CA GLY A 321 0.35 25.64 -25.22
C GLY A 321 1.06 24.51 -25.97
N ASN A 322 2.23 24.84 -26.53
CA ASN A 322 2.97 23.98 -27.46
C ASN A 322 3.61 22.71 -26.85
N ARG A 323 3.51 22.52 -25.53
CA ARG A 323 3.96 21.35 -24.78
C ARG A 323 3.37 21.39 -23.37
N THR A 324 3.20 20.23 -22.75
CA THR A 324 2.94 20.10 -21.30
C THR A 324 4.27 20.12 -20.53
N ASN A 325 4.28 20.69 -19.33
CA ASN A 325 5.47 20.77 -18.46
C ASN A 325 5.56 19.59 -17.50
#